data_AF-A0A167T2E5-F1
#
_entry.id   AF-A0A167T2E5-F1
#
_cell.length_a   1.000
_cell.length_b   1.000
_cell.length_c   1.000
_cell.angle_alpha   90.00
_cell.angle_beta   90.00
_cell.angle_gamma   90.00
#
_symmetry.space_group_name_H-M   'P 1'
#
loop_
_entity.id
_entity.type
_entity.pdbx_description
1 polymer ?
#
loop_
_entity_poly.entity_id
_entity_poly.type
_entity_poly.pdbx_seq_one_letter_code
_entity_poly.pdbx_strand_id
1 'polypeptide(L)'
;MKLSVDRGCFGIECLPYLHTLGLWYPKKSTLLRGNHECEHLTGYSTFKRECLRKYSALVYETCINSFCSLPITILVDGRYLCVLSGVSPKLGSLDDFKRLNRL
;
A
#
# COMPACT_ATOMS: atom_id res chain seq x y z
N MET A 1 7.39 -5.80 1.37
CA MET A 1 8.08 -4.54 0.98
C MET A 1 7.25 -3.36 1.46
N LYS A 2 7.87 -2.25 1.88
CA LYS A 2 7.17 -1.02 2.23
C LYS A 2 7.36 0.02 1.13
N LEU A 3 6.25 0.54 0.61
CA LEU A 3 6.25 1.72 -0.22
C LEU A 3 6.35 2.95 0.70
N SER A 4 7.08 3.97 0.29
CA SER A 4 7.08 5.28 0.95
C SER A 4 6.87 6.30 -0.16
N VAL A 5 5.60 6.50 -0.52
CA VAL A 5 5.18 7.41 -1.59
C VAL A 5 5.33 8.87 -1.22
N ASP A 6 5.28 9.17 0.07
CA ASP A 6 5.42 10.53 0.57
C ASP A 6 6.84 10.76 1.11
N ARG A 7 7.38 11.96 0.84
CA ARG A 7 8.73 12.50 1.16
C ARG A 7 9.82 12.28 0.10
N GLY A 8 9.59 11.45 -0.91
CA GLY A 8 10.48 11.28 -2.06
C GLY A 8 10.06 12.12 -3.28
N CYS A 9 10.94 12.22 -4.27
CA CYS A 9 10.63 12.79 -5.59
C CYS A 9 10.48 11.73 -6.69
N PHE A 10 10.43 10.45 -6.29
CA PHE A 10 10.38 9.28 -7.19
C PHE A 10 9.29 8.28 -6.76
N GLY A 11 8.24 8.76 -6.10
CA GLY A 11 7.17 7.91 -5.60
C GLY A 11 6.44 7.17 -6.73
N ILE A 12 6.24 7.86 -7.86
CA ILE A 12 5.50 7.30 -9.00
C ILE A 12 6.31 6.30 -9.82
N GLU A 13 7.64 6.33 -9.74
CA GLU A 13 8.51 5.31 -10.32
C GLU A 13 8.63 4.08 -9.41
N CYS A 14 8.70 4.30 -8.09
CA CYS A 14 8.78 3.24 -7.09
C CYS A 14 7.54 2.34 -7.10
N LEU A 15 6.34 2.92 -7.18
CA LEU A 15 5.09 2.17 -7.13
C LEU A 15 4.98 1.07 -8.20
N PRO A 16 5.02 1.37 -9.52
CA PRO A 16 4.93 0.36 -10.57
C PRO A 16 6.08 -0.64 -10.51
N TYR A 17 7.30 -0.21 -10.14
CA TYR A 17 8.44 -1.12 -9.98
C TYR A 17 8.21 -2.16 -8.88
N LEU A 18 7.63 -1.75 -7.75
CA LEU A 18 7.28 -2.71 -6.70
C LEU A 18 6.11 -3.62 -7.12
N HIS A 19 5.13 -3.10 -7.86
CA HIS A 19 4.06 -3.95 -8.42
C HIS A 19 4.61 -4.99 -9.39
N THR A 20 5.53 -4.63 -10.29
CA THR A 20 6.14 -5.58 -11.23
C THR A 20 6.95 -6.64 -10.49
N LEU A 21 7.69 -6.27 -9.44
CA LEU A 21 8.37 -7.24 -8.58
C LEU A 21 7.37 -8.20 -7.90
N GLY A 22 6.25 -7.69 -7.40
CA GLY A 22 5.16 -8.49 -6.84
C GLY A 22 4.58 -9.49 -7.84
N LEU A 23 4.39 -9.06 -9.09
CA LEU A 23 3.89 -9.92 -10.17
C LEU A 23 4.92 -10.97 -10.62
N TRP A 24 6.21 -10.61 -10.64
CA TRP A 24 7.29 -11.50 -11.08
C TRP A 24 7.66 -12.52 -10.00
N TYR A 25 7.55 -12.13 -8.72
CA TYR A 25 7.85 -12.98 -7.57
C TYR A 25 6.68 -13.07 -6.56
N PRO A 26 5.51 -13.61 -6.96
CA PRO A 26 4.30 -13.59 -6.14
C PRO A 26 4.43 -14.41 -4.85
N LYS A 27 5.31 -15.42 -4.83
CA LYS A 27 5.57 -16.26 -3.64
C LYS A 27 6.62 -15.68 -2.69
N LYS A 28 7.41 -14.69 -3.13
CA LYS A 28 8.55 -14.15 -2.36
C LYS A 28 8.35 -12.68 -1.98
N SER A 29 7.48 -11.97 -2.68
CA SER A 29 7.27 -10.55 -2.46
C SER A 29 5.78 -10.23 -2.44
N THR A 30 5.38 -9.50 -1.41
CA THR A 30 4.04 -8.94 -1.27
C THR A 30 4.17 -7.51 -0.76
N LEU A 31 3.37 -6.60 -1.33
CA LEU A 31 3.21 -5.25 -0.81
C LEU A 31 2.08 -5.22 0.20
N LEU A 32 2.33 -4.57 1.32
CA LEU A 32 1.31 -4.27 2.31
C LEU A 32 0.89 -2.81 2.17
N ARG A 33 -0.39 -2.54 2.39
CA ARG A 33 -0.91 -1.18 2.48
C ARG A 33 -0.36 -0.50 3.72
N GLY A 34 0.14 0.71 3.56
CA GLY A 34 0.48 1.57 4.68
C GLY A 34 -0.43 2.75 4.86
N ASN A 35 -0.08 3.56 5.86
CA ASN A 35 -0.83 4.74 6.22
C ASN A 35 -0.76 5.81 5.11
N HIS A 36 0.40 5.95 4.44
CA HIS A 36 0.58 6.91 3.36
C HIS A 36 -0.06 6.46 2.04
N GLU A 37 -0.47 5.20 1.91
CA GLU A 37 -1.17 4.65 0.74
C GLU A 37 -2.69 4.91 0.84
N CYS A 38 -3.04 6.19 1.01
CA CYS A 38 -4.42 6.67 1.03
C CYS A 38 -4.53 8.07 0.40
N GLU A 39 -5.72 8.38 -0.13
CA GLU A 39 -5.99 9.67 -0.78
C GLU A 39 -5.78 10.85 0.18
N HIS A 40 -6.16 10.70 1.44
CA HIS A 40 -6.07 11.77 2.44
C HIS A 40 -4.63 12.27 2.61
N LEU A 41 -3.68 11.35 2.81
CA LEU A 41 -2.28 11.72 3.03
C LEU A 41 -1.56 12.09 1.74
N THR A 42 -1.80 11.38 0.64
CA THR A 42 -1.17 11.67 -0.66
C THR A 42 -1.69 12.95 -1.31
N GLY A 43 -2.92 13.35 -1.01
CA GLY A 43 -3.52 14.61 -1.44
C GLY A 43 -2.93 15.83 -0.74
N TYR A 44 -2.54 15.70 0.53
CA TYR A 44 -1.84 16.75 1.28
C TYR A 44 -0.33 16.76 1.00
N SER A 45 0.24 15.59 0.68
CA SER A 45 1.67 15.38 0.51
C SER A 45 2.16 15.58 -0.94
N THR A 46 3.40 15.18 -1.20
CA THR A 46 4.08 15.44 -2.48
C THR A 46 3.62 14.51 -3.61
N PHE A 47 3.04 13.36 -3.31
CA PHE A 47 2.73 12.32 -4.30
C PHE A 47 1.69 12.77 -5.34
N LYS A 48 0.58 13.39 -4.94
CA LYS A 48 -0.44 13.90 -5.90
C LYS A 48 0.18 14.91 -6.86
N ARG A 49 0.97 15.85 -6.33
CA ARG A 49 1.67 16.86 -7.14
C ARG A 49 2.70 16.23 -8.06
N GLU A 50 3.40 15.19 -7.61
CA GLU A 50 4.36 14.44 -8.43
C GLU A 50 3.67 13.77 -9.63
N CYS A 51 2.56 13.06 -9.39
CA CYS A 51 1.78 12.42 -10.45
C CYS A 51 1.24 13.44 -11.46
N LEU A 52 0.70 14.57 -10.99
CA LEU A 52 0.21 15.64 -11.87
C LEU A 52 1.32 16.31 -12.67
N ARG A 53 2.53 16.43 -12.11
CA ARG A 53 3.67 17.06 -12.78
C ARG A 53 4.31 16.15 -13.84
N LYS A 54 4.44 14.85 -13.54
CA LYS A 54 5.14 13.89 -14.42
C LYS A 54 4.20 13.18 -15.40
N TYR A 55 2.92 13.03 -15.04
CA TYR A 55 1.94 12.25 -15.77
C TYR A 55 0.59 12.99 -15.83
N SER A 56 -0.44 12.49 -15.13
CA SER A 56 -1.80 13.04 -15.19
C SER A 56 -2.61 12.74 -13.91
N ALA A 57 -3.75 13.41 -13.77
CA ALA A 57 -4.70 13.15 -12.68
C ALA A 57 -5.24 11.71 -12.72
N LEU A 58 -5.45 11.16 -13.92
CA LEU A 58 -5.88 9.78 -14.11
C LEU A 58 -4.86 8.78 -13.53
N VAL A 59 -3.56 9.05 -13.69
CA VAL A 59 -2.51 8.19 -13.11
C VAL A 59 -2.57 8.24 -11.58
N TYR A 60 -2.78 9.42 -10.98
CA TYR A 60 -2.97 9.54 -9.55
C TYR A 60 -4.18 8.73 -9.06
N GLU A 61 -5.34 8.88 -9.69
CA GLU A 61 -6.56 8.12 -9.35
C GLU A 61 -6.35 6.61 -9.47
N THR A 62 -5.64 6.17 -10.51
CA THR A 62 -5.27 4.76 -10.70
C THR A 62 -4.38 4.26 -9.56
N CYS A 63 -3.43 5.08 -9.09
CA CYS A 63 -2.60 4.73 -7.93
C CYS A 63 -3.43 4.62 -6.64
N ILE A 64 -4.37 5.54 -6.41
CA ILE A 64 -5.28 5.48 -5.25
C ILE A 64 -6.10 4.19 -5.28
N ASN A 65 -6.69 3.85 -6.43
CA ASN A 65 -7.43 2.60 -6.60
C ASN A 65 -6.55 1.38 -6.35
N SER A 66 -5.30 1.43 -6.82
CA SER A 66 -4.32 0.37 -6.56
C SER A 66 -4.03 0.21 -5.06
N PHE A 67 -3.89 1.30 -4.31
CA PHE A 67 -3.67 1.24 -2.87
C PHE A 67 -4.82 0.57 -2.10
N CYS A 68 -6.06 0.75 -2.55
CA CYS A 68 -7.22 0.08 -1.96
C CYS A 68 -7.19 -1.45 -2.16
N SER A 69 -6.48 -1.95 -3.18
CA SER A 69 -6.31 -3.38 -3.42
C SER A 69 -5.21 -4.04 -2.56
N LEU A 70 -4.37 -3.24 -1.88
CA LEU A 70 -3.25 -3.76 -1.13
C LEU A 70 -3.69 -4.43 0.20
N PRO A 71 -3.12 -5.60 0.55
CA PRO A 71 -3.41 -6.28 1.82
C PRO A 71 -2.90 -5.46 3.02
N ILE A 72 -3.67 -5.43 4.10
CA ILE A 72 -3.34 -4.71 5.35
C ILE A 72 -2.38 -5.53 6.21
N THR A 73 -2.49 -6.86 6.14
CA THR A 73 -1.69 -7.81 6.91
C THR A 73 -1.27 -9.00 6.05
N ILE A 74 -0.18 -9.65 6.43
CA ILE A 74 0.25 -10.93 5.86
C ILE A 74 0.70 -11.87 6.98
N LEU A 75 0.39 -13.16 6.83
CA LEU A 75 0.83 -14.21 7.72
C LEU A 75 2.00 -14.96 7.06
N VAL A 76 3.20 -14.78 7.60
CA VAL A 76 4.42 -15.42 7.11
C VAL A 76 4.63 -16.74 7.83
N ASP A 77 4.80 -17.83 7.07
CA ASP A 77 4.99 -19.21 7.54
C ASP A 77 3.95 -19.72 8.55
N GLY A 78 2.74 -19.12 8.55
CA GLY A 78 1.71 -19.44 9.54
C GLY A 78 2.03 -18.99 10.97
N ARG A 79 3.13 -18.27 11.18
CA ARG A 79 3.70 -17.97 12.51
C ARG A 79 3.81 -16.49 12.81
N TYR A 80 4.14 -15.67 11.80
CA TYR A 80 4.42 -14.26 12.00
C TYR A 80 3.39 -13.41 11.27
N LEU A 81 2.58 -12.67 12.04
CA LEU A 81 1.67 -11.68 11.47
C LEU A 81 2.42 -10.36 11.28
N CYS A 82 2.58 -9.95 10.03
CA CYS A 82 3.14 -8.65 9.70
C CYS A 82 2.00 -7.65 9.44
N VAL A 83 1.98 -6.59 10.25
CA VAL A 83 1.01 -5.48 10.15
C VAL A 83 1.79 -4.17 10.14
N LEU A 84 1.37 -3.21 9.33
CA LEU A 84 2.12 -1.96 9.20
C LEU A 84 1.82 -0.92 10.27
N SER A 85 0.61 -0.91 10.82
CA SER A 85 0.12 0.11 11.76
C SER A 85 -0.22 -0.48 13.14
N GLY A 86 0.52 -1.51 13.58
CA GLY A 86 0.27 -2.20 14.84
C GLY A 86 -1.05 -2.98 14.86
N VAL A 87 -1.32 -3.67 15.97
CA VAL A 87 -2.56 -4.43 16.17
C VAL A 87 -3.51 -3.57 17.01
N SER A 88 -4.70 -3.31 16.49
CA SER A 88 -5.75 -2.64 17.26
C SER A 88 -6.19 -3.53 18.42
N PRO A 89 -6.44 -2.99 19.63
CA PRO A 89 -6.98 -3.77 20.76
C PRO A 89 -8.31 -4.48 20.46
N LYS A 90 -9.02 -4.05 19.40
CA LYS A 90 -10.28 -4.65 18.93
C LYS A 90 -10.09 -5.86 18.01
N LEU A 91 -8.87 -6.15 17.58
CA LEU A 91 -8.52 -7.26 16.69
C LEU A 91 -7.85 -8.35 17.53
N GLY A 92 -8.67 -9.27 18.07
CA GLY A 92 -8.21 -10.33 18.98
C GLY A 92 -7.86 -11.64 18.27
N SER A 93 -8.37 -11.85 17.05
CA SER A 93 -8.20 -13.08 16.29
C SER A 93 -7.81 -12.80 14.83
N LEU A 94 -7.18 -13.78 14.17
CA LEU A 94 -6.86 -13.71 12.74
C LEU A 94 -8.10 -13.55 11.87
N ASP A 95 -9.25 -14.07 12.31
CA ASP A 95 -10.51 -13.95 11.58
C ASP A 95 -11.08 -12.54 11.60
N ASP A 96 -10.75 -11.72 12.61
CA ASP A 96 -11.13 -10.32 12.64
C ASP A 96 -10.50 -9.55 11.48
N PHE A 97 -9.26 -9.86 11.12
CA PHE A 97 -8.58 -9.27 9.96
C PHE A 97 -9.19 -9.69 8.62
N LYS A 98 -9.78 -10.88 8.53
CA LYS A 98 -10.50 -11.35 7.34
C LYS A 98 -11.84 -10.62 7.16
N ARG A 99 -12.48 -10.21 8.27
CA ARG A 99 -13.77 -9.53 8.29
C ARG A 99 -13.70 -8.02 8.02
N LEU A 100 -12.51 -7.42 8.01
CA LEU A 100 -12.34 -5.99 7.73
C LEU A 100 -12.78 -5.67 6.29
N ASN A 101 -13.70 -4.71 6.14
CA ASN A 101 -13.97 -4.10 4.83
C ASN A 101 -12.76 -3.23 4.44
N ARG A 102 -12.26 -3.43 3.21
CA ARG A 102 -11.02 -2.84 2.69
C ARG A 102 -11.28 -1.83 1.56
N LEU A 103 -12.54 -1.74 1.12
CA LEU A 103 -13.05 -0.82 0.10
C LEU A 103 -13.73 0.38 0.77
#